data_AF-A0A328SBM8-F1
#
_entry.id   AF-A0A328SBM8-F1
#
_cell.length_a   1.000
_cell.length_b   1.000
_cell.length_c   1.000
_cell.angle_alpha   90.00
_cell.angle_beta   90.00
_cell.angle_gamma   90.00
#
_symmetry.space_group_name_H-M   'P 1'
#
loop_
_entity.id
_entity.type
_entity.pdbx_description
1 polymer ?
#
loop_
_entity_poly.entity_id
_entity_poly.type
_entity_poly.pdbx_seq_one_letter_code
_entity_poly.pdbx_strand_id
1 'polypeptide(L)'
;MEDMVKLYIEKRRQYQEKISSDLQKIEENVYDICEIGDYFSIKNDEEIITVKAIKLDGDKHIAIKSGNMNDFIALSNLRLTDHPDLILWVIQNSKIIEKGFNEVLINAVRNGENIINTLKALNPNYE
;
A
#
# COMPACT_ATOMS: atom_id res chain seq x y z
N MET A 1 38.68 -7.76 12.13
CA MET A 1 37.87 -7.73 10.88
C MET A 1 36.51 -8.38 11.12
N GLU A 2 36.46 -9.56 11.76
CA GLU A 2 35.22 -10.21 12.17
C GLU A 2 34.33 -9.37 13.11
N ASP A 3 34.92 -8.66 14.09
CA ASP A 3 34.14 -7.82 15.01
C ASP A 3 33.49 -6.61 14.33
N MET A 4 34.15 -6.06 13.31
CA MET A 4 33.57 -4.98 12.49
C MET A 4 32.41 -5.50 11.64
N VAL A 5 32.56 -6.68 11.02
CA VAL A 5 31.49 -7.30 10.23
C VAL A 5 30.28 -7.61 11.11
N LYS A 6 30.48 -8.17 12.31
CA LYS A 6 29.41 -8.40 13.30
C LYS A 6 28.67 -7.11 13.65
N LEU A 7 29.41 -6.01 13.91
CA LEU A 7 28.82 -4.70 14.19
C LEU A 7 27.94 -4.19 13.03
N TYR A 8 28.40 -4.34 11.78
CA TYR A 8 27.60 -3.93 10.61
C TYR A 8 26.34 -4.79 10.43
N ILE A 9 26.43 -6.10 10.68
CA ILE A 9 25.27 -7.01 10.66
C ILE A 9 24.24 -6.58 11.71
N GLU A 10 24.68 -6.27 12.93
CA GLU A 10 23.81 -5.83 14.01
C GLU A 10 23.13 -4.50 13.70
N LYS A 11 23.88 -3.50 13.24
CA LYS A 11 23.32 -2.22 12.79
C LYS A 11 22.29 -2.40 11.67
N ARG A 12 22.58 -3.26 10.69
CA ARG A 12 21.64 -3.55 9.61
C ARG A 12 20.34 -4.13 10.15
N ARG A 13 20.40 -5.06 11.11
CA ARG A 13 19.19 -5.62 11.76
C ARG A 13 18.38 -4.54 12.47
N GLN A 14 19.03 -3.70 13.26
CA GLN A 14 18.36 -2.60 13.97
C GLN A 14 17.65 -1.64 13.02
N TYR A 15 18.28 -1.28 11.91
CA TYR A 15 17.64 -0.42 10.90
C TYR A 15 16.50 -1.11 10.17
N GLN A 16 16.64 -2.38 9.82
CA GLN A 16 15.57 -3.15 9.19
C GLN A 16 14.36 -3.26 10.11
N GLU A 17 14.55 -3.54 11.41
CA GLU A 17 13.47 -3.61 12.40
C GLU A 17 12.72 -2.29 12.52
N LYS A 18 13.46 -1.17 12.60
CA LYS A 18 12.85 0.16 12.65
C LYS A 18 12.00 0.45 11.42
N ILE A 19 12.54 0.17 10.24
CA ILE A 19 11.84 0.39 8.96
C ILE A 19 10.61 -0.51 8.85
N SER A 20 10.73 -1.79 9.21
CA SER A 20 9.59 -2.71 9.22
C SER A 20 8.47 -2.23 10.15
N SER A 21 8.81 -1.67 11.32
CA SER A 21 7.81 -1.05 12.22
C SER A 21 7.16 0.19 11.62
N ASP A 22 7.92 1.05 10.94
CA ASP A 22 7.36 2.24 10.28
C ASP A 22 6.43 1.84 9.12
N LEU A 23 6.81 0.85 8.32
CA LEU A 23 5.98 0.32 7.24
C LEU A 23 4.69 -0.34 7.76
N GLN A 24 4.78 -1.10 8.86
CA GLN A 24 3.62 -1.70 9.50
C GLN A 24 2.63 -0.64 9.99
N LYS A 25 3.09 0.45 10.61
CA LYS A 25 2.19 1.53 11.05
C LYS A 25 1.45 2.18 9.88
N ILE A 26 2.11 2.33 8.73
CA ILE A 26 1.46 2.87 7.52
C ILE A 26 0.35 1.92 7.06
N GLU A 27 0.60 0.61 7.10
CA GLU A 27 -0.38 -0.41 6.77
C GLU A 27 -1.59 -0.37 7.74
N GLU A 28 -1.33 -0.31 9.04
CA GLU A 28 -2.35 -0.21 10.09
C GLU A 28 -3.23 1.04 9.92
N ASN A 29 -2.63 2.19 9.59
CA ASN A 29 -3.37 3.45 9.40
C ASN A 29 -4.38 3.41 8.25
N VAL A 30 -4.16 2.56 7.24
CA VAL A 30 -5.06 2.44 6.10
C VAL A 30 -5.90 1.17 6.13
N TYR A 31 -5.70 0.30 7.13
CA TYR A 31 -6.30 -1.02 7.18
C TYR A 31 -7.84 -0.96 7.17
N ASP A 32 -8.44 -0.04 7.93
CA ASP A 32 -9.91 0.06 8.05
C ASP A 32 -10.57 0.88 6.93
N ILE A 33 -9.78 1.54 6.08
CA ILE A 33 -10.30 2.45 5.03
C ILE A 33 -10.05 1.93 3.61
N CYS A 34 -9.67 0.66 3.47
CA CYS A 34 -9.51 0.00 2.17
C CYS A 34 -10.02 -1.43 2.21
N GLU A 35 -10.46 -1.93 1.06
CA GLU A 35 -10.86 -3.33 0.86
C GLU A 35 -9.88 -4.05 -0.06
N ILE A 36 -9.79 -5.38 0.04
CA ILE A 36 -8.93 -6.17 -0.84
C ILE A 36 -9.34 -5.93 -2.29
N GLY A 37 -8.37 -5.54 -3.13
CA GLY A 37 -8.60 -5.18 -4.52
C GLY A 37 -8.55 -3.68 -4.77
N ASP A 38 -8.78 -2.85 -3.75
CA ASP A 38 -8.66 -1.40 -3.85
C ASP A 38 -7.24 -1.01 -4.25
N TYR A 39 -7.13 -0.10 -5.21
CA TYR A 39 -5.85 0.39 -5.67
C TYR A 39 -5.96 1.82 -6.21
N PHE A 40 -4.84 2.51 -6.21
CA PHE A 40 -4.67 3.78 -6.90
C PHE A 40 -3.22 3.90 -7.37
N SER A 41 -3.00 4.79 -8.34
CA SER A 41 -1.68 5.05 -8.89
C SER A 41 -1.33 6.53 -8.74
N ILE A 42 -0.09 6.79 -8.36
CA ILE A 42 0.50 8.12 -8.27
C ILE A 42 1.53 8.23 -9.38
N LYS A 43 1.35 9.23 -10.23
CA LYS A 43 2.38 9.61 -11.20
C LYS A 43 3.34 10.58 -10.53
N ASN A 44 4.57 10.13 -10.30
CA ASN A 44 5.71 11.00 -10.04
C ASN A 44 6.37 11.37 -11.39
N ASP A 45 7.15 12.45 -11.44
CA ASP A 45 7.69 13.02 -12.69
C ASP A 45 8.45 12.00 -13.56
N GLU A 46 9.02 10.96 -12.95
CA GLU A 46 9.81 9.92 -13.62
C GLU A 46 9.14 8.53 -13.63
N GLU A 47 8.16 8.27 -12.75
CA GLU A 47 7.64 6.91 -12.54
C GLU A 47 6.20 6.89 -12.02
N ILE A 48 5.46 5.83 -12.38
CA ILE A 48 4.15 5.54 -11.79
C ILE A 48 4.32 4.55 -10.64
N ILE A 49 3.89 4.95 -9.45
CA ILE A 49 3.79 4.09 -8.28
C ILE A 49 2.34 3.68 -8.11
N THR A 50 2.07 2.38 -8.05
CA THR A 50 0.74 1.84 -7.77
C THR A 50 0.73 1.22 -6.38
N VAL A 51 -0.26 1.60 -5.59
CA VAL A 51 -0.49 1.06 -4.24
C VAL A 51 -1.80 0.28 -4.27
N LYS A 52 -1.80 -0.90 -3.67
CA LYS A 52 -2.94 -1.82 -3.71
C LYS A 52 -3.11 -2.58 -2.40
N ALA A 53 -4.35 -2.73 -1.96
CA ALA A 53 -4.72 -3.68 -0.92
C ALA A 53 -4.81 -5.09 -1.52
N ILE A 54 -4.03 -6.02 -0.99
CA ILE A 54 -3.94 -7.42 -1.44
C ILE A 54 -4.25 -8.38 -0.29
N LYS A 55 -4.55 -9.62 -0.65
CA LYS A 55 -4.61 -10.73 0.31
C LYS A 55 -3.30 -11.51 0.26
N LEU A 56 -2.62 -11.66 1.38
CA LEU A 56 -1.41 -12.47 1.52
C LEU A 56 -1.56 -13.32 2.79
N ASP A 57 -1.31 -14.61 2.69
CA ASP A 57 -1.39 -15.57 3.81
C ASP A 57 -2.71 -15.59 4.60
N GLY A 58 -3.80 -15.09 4.00
CA GLY A 58 -5.12 -15.02 4.63
C GLY A 58 -5.51 -13.62 5.10
N ASP A 59 -4.53 -12.74 5.29
CA ASP A 59 -4.70 -11.40 5.83
C ASP A 59 -4.62 -10.31 4.75
N LYS A 60 -5.19 -9.15 5.06
CA LYS A 60 -5.16 -7.97 4.18
C LYS A 60 -3.84 -7.23 4.40
N HIS A 61 -3.16 -6.95 3.30
CA HIS A 61 -1.90 -6.23 3.30
C HIS A 61 -1.92 -5.09 2.28
N ILE A 62 -1.07 -4.09 2.51
CA ILE A 62 -0.80 -3.06 1.51
C ILE A 62 0.44 -3.46 0.72
N ALA A 63 0.35 -3.37 -0.59
CA ALA A 63 1.43 -3.67 -1.50
C ALA A 63 1.68 -2.53 -2.47
N ILE A 64 2.92 -2.43 -2.92
CA ILE A 64 3.39 -1.39 -3.82
C ILE A 64 4.04 -2.01 -5.05
N LYS A 65 3.88 -1.32 -6.17
CA LYS A 65 4.51 -1.65 -7.44
C LYS A 65 4.98 -0.37 -8.12
N SER A 66 6.23 -0.32 -8.53
CA SER A 66 6.75 0.73 -9.42
C SER A 66 6.58 0.31 -10.89
N GLY A 67 6.63 1.27 -11.81
CA GLY A 67 6.44 1.02 -13.24
C GLY A 67 7.37 -0.03 -13.82
N ASN A 68 8.59 -0.15 -13.28
CA ASN A 68 9.61 -1.10 -13.75
C ASN A 68 9.53 -2.49 -13.11
N MET A 69 8.59 -2.71 -12.18
CA MET A 69 8.44 -3.99 -11.49
C MET A 69 7.43 -4.89 -12.22
N ASN A 70 7.64 -6.21 -12.14
CA ASN A 70 6.67 -7.16 -12.69
C ASN A 70 5.48 -7.35 -11.75
N ASP A 71 5.74 -7.46 -10.45
CA ASP A 71 4.76 -7.82 -9.42
C ASP A 71 4.65 -6.79 -8.30
N PHE A 72 3.59 -6.90 -7.52
CA PHE A 72 3.39 -6.14 -6.27
C PHE A 72 4.18 -6.77 -5.13
N ILE A 73 4.74 -5.92 -4.26
CA ILE A 73 5.44 -6.35 -3.04
C ILE A 73 4.70 -5.76 -1.85
N ALA A 74 4.29 -6.61 -0.90
CA ALA A 74 3.71 -6.16 0.36
C ALA A 74 4.70 -5.27 1.12
N LEU A 75 4.22 -4.23 1.80
CA LEU A 75 5.09 -3.33 2.58
C LEU A 75 5.89 -4.11 3.63
N SER A 76 5.27 -5.10 4.28
CA SER A 76 5.91 -6.04 5.20
C SER A 76 7.08 -6.83 4.60
N ASN A 77 7.13 -6.99 3.28
CA ASN A 77 8.16 -7.72 2.55
C ASN A 77 9.24 -6.83 1.92
N LEU A 78 9.17 -5.50 2.11
CA LEU A 78 10.21 -4.60 1.62
C LEU A 78 11.49 -4.73 2.46
N ARG A 79 12.61 -4.89 1.77
CA ARG A 79 13.93 -5.12 2.36
C ARG A 79 14.90 -4.03 1.92
N LEU A 80 15.73 -3.59 2.86
CA LEU A 80 16.74 -2.55 2.65
C LEU A 80 17.70 -2.82 1.49
N THR A 81 18.02 -4.08 1.22
CA THR A 81 18.96 -4.45 0.15
C THR A 81 18.33 -4.50 -1.23
N ASP A 82 17.02 -4.68 -1.28
CA ASP A 82 16.32 -5.05 -2.51
C ASP A 82 15.51 -3.85 -3.03
N HIS A 83 14.96 -3.04 -2.11
CA HIS A 83 13.99 -1.99 -2.43
C HIS A 83 14.19 -0.67 -1.64
N PRO A 84 15.42 -0.12 -1.51
CA PRO A 84 15.68 1.04 -0.65
C PRO A 84 14.88 2.30 -1.06
N ASP A 85 14.77 2.57 -2.36
CA ASP A 85 14.09 3.77 -2.85
C ASP A 85 12.57 3.70 -2.63
N LEU A 86 11.98 2.51 -2.81
CA LEU A 86 10.55 2.30 -2.53
C LEU A 86 10.24 2.43 -1.04
N ILE A 87 11.11 1.89 -0.18
CA ILE A 87 10.97 2.07 1.27
C ILE A 87 10.96 3.55 1.62
N LEU A 88 11.95 4.30 1.13
CA LEU A 88 12.06 5.73 1.38
C LEU A 88 10.82 6.47 0.89
N TRP A 89 10.37 6.17 -0.33
CA TRP A 89 9.19 6.77 -0.91
C TRP A 89 7.94 6.49 -0.07
N VAL A 90 7.69 5.24 0.32
CA VAL A 90 6.51 4.88 1.13
C VAL A 90 6.49 5.64 2.44
N ILE A 91 7.64 5.68 3.15
CA ILE A 91 7.72 6.36 4.45
C ILE A 91 7.48 7.87 4.29
N GLN A 92 8.11 8.51 3.30
CA GLN A 92 7.94 9.95 3.05
C GLN A 92 6.52 10.31 2.60
N ASN A 93 5.84 9.40 1.90
CA ASN A 93 4.55 9.65 1.28
C ASN A 93 3.38 8.93 1.98
N SER A 94 3.56 8.46 3.22
CA SER A 94 2.54 7.76 4.01
C SER A 94 1.18 8.46 4.03
N LYS A 95 1.15 9.78 4.24
CA LYS A 95 -0.09 10.58 4.21
C LYS A 95 -0.78 10.60 2.85
N ILE A 96 -0.02 10.51 1.76
CA ILE A 96 -0.57 10.46 0.42
C ILE A 96 -1.20 9.09 0.18
N ILE A 97 -0.60 8.02 0.72
CA ILE A 97 -1.18 6.67 0.65
C ILE A 97 -2.55 6.64 1.35
N GLU A 98 -2.63 7.19 2.55
CA GLU A 98 -3.87 7.31 3.31
C GLU A 98 -4.95 8.11 2.56
N LYS A 99 -4.57 9.26 1.98
CA LYS A 99 -5.49 10.06 1.15
C LYS A 99 -5.96 9.30 -0.09
N GLY A 100 -5.06 8.56 -0.75
CA GLY A 100 -5.39 7.77 -1.93
C GLY A 100 -6.48 6.73 -1.63
N PHE A 101 -6.36 5.99 -0.52
CA PHE A 101 -7.41 5.04 -0.12
C PHE A 101 -8.71 5.72 0.29
N ASN A 102 -8.66 6.86 0.98
CA ASN A 102 -9.88 7.64 1.27
C ASN A 102 -10.62 8.05 -0.01
N GLU A 103 -9.89 8.48 -1.06
CA GLU A 103 -10.50 8.82 -2.35
C GLU A 103 -11.10 7.60 -3.04
N VAL A 104 -10.41 6.45 -3.01
CA VAL A 104 -10.93 5.18 -3.53
C VAL A 104 -12.23 4.79 -2.81
N LEU A 105 -12.26 4.86 -1.49
CA LEU A 105 -13.45 4.57 -0.67
C LEU A 105 -14.63 5.48 -1.04
N ILE A 106 -14.40 6.80 -1.11
CA ILE A 106 -15.45 7.77 -1.48
C ILE A 106 -15.99 7.48 -2.88
N ASN A 107 -15.10 7.17 -3.83
CA ASN A 107 -15.49 6.85 -5.20
C ASN A 107 -16.27 5.53 -5.28
N ALA A 108 -15.88 4.51 -4.51
CA ALA A 108 -16.59 3.24 -4.45
C ALA A 108 -18.03 3.42 -3.95
N VAL A 109 -18.24 4.20 -2.88
CA VAL A 109 -19.58 4.52 -2.36
C VAL A 109 -20.40 5.27 -3.41
N ARG A 110 -19.87 6.34 -4.00
CA ARG A 110 -20.58 7.11 -5.04
C ARG A 110 -20.97 6.26 -6.24
N ASN A 111 -20.07 5.39 -6.70
CA ASN A 111 -20.34 4.48 -7.80
C ASN A 111 -21.42 3.47 -7.42
N GLY A 112 -21.38 2.93 -6.20
CA GLY A 112 -22.42 2.05 -5.67
C GLY A 112 -23.80 2.73 -5.64
N GLU A 113 -23.90 3.94 -5.09
CA GLU A 113 -25.13 4.74 -5.07
C GLU A 113 -25.68 4.97 -6.48
N ASN A 114 -24.83 5.38 -7.42
CA ASN A 114 -25.23 5.61 -8.81
C ASN A 114 -25.77 4.34 -9.48
N ILE A 115 -25.13 3.20 -9.25
CA ILE A 115 -25.60 1.91 -9.76
C ILE A 115 -26.96 1.56 -9.17
N ILE A 116 -27.14 1.63 -7.85
CA ILE A 116 -28.41 1.32 -7.18
C ILE A 116 -29.53 2.24 -7.68
N ASN A 117 -29.27 3.54 -7.79
CA ASN A 117 -30.25 4.51 -8.29
C ASN A 117 -30.64 4.23 -9.75
N THR A 118 -29.67 3.85 -10.58
CA THR A 118 -29.93 3.46 -11.98
C THR A 118 -30.78 2.20 -12.05
N LEU A 119 -30.50 1.20 -11.22
CA LEU A 119 -31.28 -0.04 -11.17
C LEU A 119 -32.71 0.20 -10.68
N LYS A 120 -32.92 1.05 -9.67
CA LYS A 120 -34.26 1.45 -9.19
C LYS A 120 -35.07 2.19 -10.25
N ALA A 121 -34.41 3.02 -11.07
CA ALA A 121 -35.05 3.69 -12.20
C ALA A 121 -35.48 2.72 -13.31
N LEU A 122 -34.72 1.64 -13.53
CA LEU A 122 -35.03 0.61 -14.53
C LEU A 122 -36.04 -0.44 -14.02
N ASN A 123 -36.01 -0.74 -12.72
CA ASN A 123 -36.91 -1.68 -12.05
C ASN A 123 -37.28 -1.13 -10.65
N PRO A 124 -38.50 -0.56 -10.50
CA PRO A 124 -38.95 0.04 -9.23
C PRO A 124 -38.95 -0.91 -8.03
N ASN A 125 -38.94 -2.23 -8.25
CA ASN A 125 -38.94 -3.26 -7.21
C ASN A 125 -37.53 -3.76 -6.86
N TYR A 126 -36.47 -3.11 -7.35
CA TYR A 126 -35.09 -3.44 -6.98
C TYR A 126 -34.80 -2.89 -5.57
N GLU A 127 -34.60 -3.77 -4.58
CA GLU A 127 -34.26 -3.40 -3.19
C GLU A 127 -32.79 -2.95 -3.03
#